data_AF-A0AAE1G3X1-F1
#
_entry.id   AF-A0AAE1G3X1-F1
#
_cell.length_a   1.000
_cell.length_b   1.000
_cell.length_c   1.000
_cell.angle_alpha   90.00
_cell.angle_beta   90.00
_cell.angle_gamma   90.00
#
_symmetry.space_group_name_H-M   'P 1'
#
loop_
_entity.id
_entity.type
_entity.pdbx_description
1 polymer ?
#
loop_
_entity_poly.entity_id
_entity_poly.type
_entity_poly.pdbx_seq_one_letter_code
_entity_poly.pdbx_strand_id
1 'polypeptide(L)'
;MFVGVMAFFARISDSSIGGTFMTLLNTFTNLGGNWPSWVALRFVSELTWSTCVQPTVMGEAPEEPLQLPSSCYSAERQMCESGGGICQTLLDGYYVESALLLLVGLVWAWWGIPTIRRIQDQPVSVWAVTHQRTQ
;
A
#
# COMPACT_ATOMS: atom_id res chain seq x y z
N MET A 1 4.75 -14.91 -13.93
CA MET A 1 5.84 -14.36 -13.08
C MET A 1 6.47 -15.42 -12.15
N PHE A 2 5.68 -16.28 -11.51
CA PHE A 2 6.15 -17.24 -10.49
C PHE A 2 7.39 -18.07 -10.90
N VAL A 3 7.35 -18.72 -12.08
CA VAL A 3 8.46 -19.58 -12.55
C VAL A 3 9.78 -18.81 -12.70
N GLY A 4 9.73 -17.58 -13.21
CA GLY A 4 10.93 -16.75 -13.38
C GLY A 4 11.54 -16.30 -12.05
N VAL A 5 10.70 -15.95 -11.07
CA VAL A 5 11.14 -15.58 -9.72
C VAL A 5 11.75 -16.78 -9.01
N MET A 6 11.12 -17.95 -9.08
CA MET A 6 11.64 -19.17 -8.45
C MET A 6 12.95 -19.65 -9.10
N ALA A 7 13.10 -19.51 -10.43
CA ALA A 7 14.36 -19.78 -11.11
C ALA A 7 15.48 -18.84 -10.67
N PHE A 8 15.17 -17.56 -10.47
CA PHE A 8 16.12 -16.59 -9.93
C PHE A 8 16.50 -16.91 -8.48
N PHE A 9 15.53 -17.24 -7.62
CA PHE A 9 15.78 -17.66 -6.22
C PHE A 9 16.66 -18.89 -6.13
N ALA A 10 16.44 -19.88 -7.00
CA ALA A 10 17.30 -21.06 -7.08
C ALA A 10 18.73 -20.70 -7.52
N ARG A 11 18.90 -19.74 -8.44
CA ARG A 11 20.22 -19.30 -8.91
C ARG A 11 21.02 -18.54 -7.86
N ILE A 12 20.37 -17.72 -7.02
CA ILE A 12 21.06 -16.91 -5.99
C ILE A 12 21.23 -17.65 -4.65
N SER A 13 20.54 -18.77 -4.46
CA SER A 13 20.67 -19.57 -3.24
C SER A 13 21.91 -20.45 -3.33
N ASP A 14 22.87 -20.25 -2.43
CA ASP A 14 24.08 -21.10 -2.37
C ASP A 14 23.70 -22.57 -2.12
N SER A 15 24.37 -23.48 -2.82
CA SER A 15 24.27 -24.94 -2.64
C SER A 15 24.44 -25.42 -1.18
N SER A 16 25.19 -24.68 -0.36
CA SER A 16 25.47 -25.05 1.04
C SER A 16 24.30 -24.79 2.01
N ILE A 17 23.54 -23.69 1.80
CA ILE A 17 22.43 -23.25 2.69
C ILE A 17 21.19 -22.85 1.86
N GLY A 18 21.03 -23.44 0.68
CA GLY A 18 20.06 -22.98 -0.32
C GLY A 18 18.60 -23.11 0.14
N GLY A 19 18.29 -24.14 0.93
CA GLY A 19 16.94 -24.33 1.48
C GLY A 19 16.49 -23.18 2.38
N THR A 20 17.37 -22.65 3.23
CA THR A 20 17.05 -21.53 4.12
C THR A 20 16.89 -20.23 3.34
N PHE A 21 17.80 -19.94 2.38
CA PHE A 21 17.68 -18.76 1.51
C PHE A 21 16.41 -18.79 0.67
N MET A 22 16.09 -19.93 0.05
CA MET A 22 14.88 -20.08 -0.75
C MET A 22 13.61 -19.90 0.09
N THR A 23 13.58 -20.44 1.31
CA THR A 23 12.46 -20.27 2.24
C THR A 23 12.31 -18.81 2.64
N LEU A 24 13.40 -18.13 3.01
CA LEU A 24 13.38 -16.72 3.39
C LEU A 24 12.87 -15.82 2.25
N LEU A 25 13.35 -16.03 1.03
CA LEU A 25 12.93 -15.27 -0.15
C LEU A 25 11.45 -15.51 -0.50
N ASN A 26 10.95 -16.72 -0.32
CA ASN A 26 9.53 -17.02 -0.44
C ASN A 26 8.69 -16.32 0.62
N THR A 27 9.16 -16.28 1.87
CA THR A 27 8.50 -15.52 2.95
C THR A 27 8.43 -14.04 2.61
N PHE A 28 9.54 -13.43 2.16
CA PHE A 28 9.55 -12.03 1.73
C PHE A 28 8.62 -11.76 0.54
N THR A 29 8.54 -12.69 -0.41
CA THR A 29 7.64 -12.55 -1.57
C THR A 29 6.17 -12.61 -1.15
N ASN A 30 5.81 -13.53 -0.26
CA ASN A 30 4.44 -13.64 0.27
C ASN A 30 4.06 -12.43 1.12
N LEU A 31 4.98 -11.91 1.93
CA LEU A 31 4.76 -10.67 2.68
C LEU A 31 4.60 -9.48 1.73
N GLY A 32 5.50 -9.36 0.75
CA GLY A 32 5.53 -8.30 -0.26
C GLY A 32 4.27 -8.20 -1.12
N GLY A 33 3.60 -9.33 -1.38
CA GLY A 33 2.35 -9.34 -2.15
C GLY A 33 1.11 -8.90 -1.37
N ASN A 34 1.10 -9.07 -0.05
CA ASN A 34 -0.12 -8.85 0.75
C ASN A 34 -0.14 -7.51 1.50
N TRP A 35 1.01 -7.03 1.98
CA TRP A 35 1.06 -5.78 2.75
C TRP A 35 0.59 -4.51 2.01
N PRO A 36 0.75 -4.33 0.67
CA PRO A 36 0.39 -3.06 0.04
C PRO A 36 -1.12 -2.81 0.06
N SER A 37 -1.93 -3.87 -0.05
CA SER A 37 -3.39 -3.76 0.00
C SER A 37 -3.89 -3.25 1.35
N TRP A 38 -3.27 -3.70 2.45
CA TRP A 38 -3.62 -3.21 3.78
C TRP A 38 -3.23 -1.74 3.95
N VAL A 39 -2.03 -1.38 3.49
CA VAL A 39 -1.53 -0.01 3.53
C VAL A 39 -2.45 0.91 2.71
N ALA A 40 -2.83 0.49 1.51
CA ALA A 40 -3.68 1.27 0.62
C ALA A 40 -5.05 1.59 1.25
N LEU A 41 -5.73 0.56 1.75
CA LEU A 41 -7.03 0.73 2.43
C LEU A 41 -6.95 1.64 3.66
N ARG A 42 -5.81 1.64 4.37
CA ARG A 42 -5.59 2.53 5.50
C ARG A 42 -5.39 3.98 5.06
N PHE A 43 -4.72 4.22 3.93
CA PHE A 43 -4.47 5.56 3.39
C PHE A 43 -5.71 6.18 2.75
N VAL A 44 -6.50 5.41 1.97
CA VAL A 44 -7.73 5.92 1.36
C VAL A 44 -8.65 6.58 2.38
N SER A 45 -8.65 5.99 3.57
CA SER A 45 -9.44 6.45 4.72
C SER A 45 -9.03 7.83 5.21
N GLU A 46 -7.72 8.09 5.30
CA GLU A 46 -7.17 9.36 5.76
C GLU A 46 -7.17 10.44 4.67
N LEU A 47 -7.14 10.03 3.39
CA LEU A 47 -7.13 10.94 2.26
C LEU A 47 -8.53 11.37 1.80
N THR A 48 -9.58 10.71 2.26
CA THR A 48 -10.95 11.03 1.86
C THR A 48 -11.48 12.22 2.64
N TRP A 49 -11.89 13.27 1.92
CA TRP A 49 -12.54 14.43 2.51
C TRP A 49 -14.05 14.41 2.22
N SER A 50 -14.82 14.29 3.30
CA SER A 50 -16.29 14.32 3.28
C SER A 50 -16.78 15.32 4.31
N THR A 51 -17.90 15.98 4.02
CA THR A 51 -18.53 16.94 4.94
C THR A 51 -20.00 16.61 5.11
N CYS A 52 -20.53 16.86 6.31
CA CYS A 52 -21.96 16.72 6.58
C CYS A 52 -22.67 18.03 6.24
N VAL A 53 -23.66 17.99 5.35
CA VAL A 53 -24.49 19.15 4.99
C VAL A 53 -25.94 18.93 5.41
N GLN A 54 -26.52 19.91 6.09
CA GLN A 54 -27.96 19.92 6.37
C GLN A 54 -28.70 20.32 5.09
N PRO A 55 -29.69 19.55 4.61
CA PRO A 55 -30.55 20.01 3.53
C PRO A 55 -31.33 21.23 4.03
N THR A 56 -31.00 22.41 3.51
CA THR A 56 -31.71 23.65 3.84
C THR A 56 -33.11 23.56 3.23
N VAL A 57 -34.13 23.27 4.04
CA VAL A 57 -35.51 23.49 3.62
C VAL A 57 -35.68 25.00 3.51
N MET A 58 -35.98 25.49 2.30
CA MET A 58 -36.20 26.91 2.02
C MET A 58 -37.30 27.45 2.95
N GLY A 59 -36.92 28.14 4.05
CA GLY A 59 -37.88 28.88 4.88
C GLY A 59 -37.68 28.87 6.40
N GLU A 60 -36.83 28.01 6.97
CA GLU A 60 -36.56 28.02 8.42
C GLU A 60 -35.06 28.13 8.69
N ALA A 61 -34.66 29.18 9.41
CA ALA A 61 -33.32 29.29 9.97
C ALA A 61 -33.13 28.15 10.98
N PRO A 62 -31.99 27.44 11.00
CA PRO A 62 -31.75 26.40 12.00
C PRO A 62 -31.76 27.04 13.40
N GLU A 63 -32.70 26.61 14.25
CA GLU A 63 -32.61 26.85 15.68
C GLU A 63 -31.47 25.97 16.23
N GLU A 64 -30.42 26.64 16.70
CA GLU A 64 -29.15 26.14 17.23
C GLU A 64 -28.07 25.72 16.20
N PRO A 65 -26.80 26.16 16.41
CA PRO A 65 -25.67 25.68 15.65
C PRO A 65 -25.39 24.25 16.12
N LEU A 66 -26.09 23.27 15.54
CA LEU A 66 -25.79 21.87 15.78
C LEU A 66 -24.30 21.67 15.46
N GLN A 67 -23.52 21.26 16.45
CA GLN A 67 -22.08 20.95 16.29
C GLN A 67 -21.96 19.73 15.38
N LEU A 68 -22.15 19.95 14.08
CA LEU A 68 -22.08 18.92 13.08
C LEU A 68 -20.60 18.55 12.91
N PRO A 69 -20.23 17.26 13.00
CA PRO A 69 -18.87 16.86 12.75
C PRO A 69 -18.47 17.29 11.34
N SER A 70 -17.26 17.86 11.22
CA SER A 70 -16.71 18.33 9.95
C SER A 70 -16.47 17.19 8.95
N SER A 71 -16.41 15.94 9.45
CA SER A 71 -16.16 14.73 8.69
C SER A 71 -17.30 13.72 8.80
N CYS A 72 -17.43 12.87 7.78
CA CYS A 72 -18.39 11.78 7.76
C CYS A 72 -17.72 10.42 7.92
N TYR A 73 -16.77 10.29 8.83
CA TYR A 73 -16.14 8.99 9.04
C TYR A 73 -17.08 8.07 9.82
N SER A 74 -17.06 6.76 9.54
CA SER A 74 -17.90 5.69 10.14
C SER A 74 -18.90 6.09 11.26
N ALA A 75 -18.42 6.50 12.44
CA ALA A 75 -19.24 6.91 13.59
C ALA A 75 -19.91 8.30 13.42
N GLU A 76 -19.20 9.27 12.85
CA GLU A 76 -19.70 10.62 12.55
C GLU A 76 -20.76 10.60 11.44
N ARG A 77 -20.68 9.63 10.52
CA ARG A 77 -21.71 9.42 9.50
C ARG A 77 -23.07 9.12 10.12
N GLN A 78 -23.11 8.25 11.13
CA GLN A 78 -24.36 7.94 11.84
C GLN A 78 -24.90 9.14 12.61
N MET A 79 -24.03 9.98 13.17
CA MET A 79 -24.43 11.23 13.83
C MET A 79 -24.96 12.27 12.83
N CYS A 80 -24.36 12.36 11.64
CA CYS A 80 -24.81 13.22 10.56
C CYS A 80 -26.20 12.80 10.04
N GLU A 81 -26.37 11.50 9.77
CA GLU A 81 -27.63 10.95 9.26
C GLU A 81 -28.76 11.00 10.32
N SER A 82 -28.44 10.79 11.61
CA SER A 82 -29.43 10.92 12.69
C SER A 82 -29.86 12.36 12.94
N GLY A 83 -28.99 13.34 12.65
CA GLY A 83 -29.31 14.77 12.66
C GLY A 83 -30.08 15.26 11.43
N GLY A 84 -30.46 14.36 10.51
CA GLY A 84 -31.16 14.71 9.26
C GLY A 84 -30.26 15.33 8.18
N GLY A 85 -28.93 15.28 8.37
CA GLY A 85 -27.93 15.71 7.39
C GLY A 85 -27.66 14.65 6.33
N ILE A 86 -27.17 15.10 5.17
CA ILE A 86 -26.68 14.23 4.10
C ILE A 86 -25.16 14.34 4.09
N CYS A 87 -24.48 13.19 4.11
CA CYS A 87 -23.04 13.19 3.94
C CYS A 87 -22.67 13.37 2.46
N GLN A 88 -21.90 14.40 2.16
CA GLN A 88 -21.36 14.66 0.82
C GLN A 88 -19.84 14.48 0.81
N THR A 89 -19.35 13.57 -0.03
CA THR A 89 -17.91 13.43 -0.29
C THR A 89 -17.47 14.52 -1.27
N LEU A 90 -16.52 15.36 -0.85
CA LEU A 90 -15.98 16.45 -1.67
C LEU A 90 -14.79 15.97 -2.50
N LEU A 91 -13.92 15.14 -1.90
CA LEU A 91 -12.80 14.52 -2.58
C LEU A 91 -12.65 13.08 -2.12
N ASP A 92 -12.69 12.17 -3.09
CA ASP A 92 -12.48 10.76 -2.85
C ASP A 92 -10.99 10.45 -2.77
N GLY A 93 -10.55 9.93 -1.62
CA GLY A 93 -9.16 9.55 -1.37
C GLY A 93 -8.67 8.51 -2.38
N TYR A 94 -9.55 7.71 -2.98
CA TYR A 94 -9.21 6.70 -3.99
C TYR A 94 -8.49 7.30 -5.20
N TYR A 95 -8.96 8.43 -5.73
CA TYR A 95 -8.35 9.05 -6.91
C TYR A 95 -6.99 9.67 -6.58
N VAL A 96 -6.89 10.32 -5.42
CA VAL A 96 -5.65 10.94 -4.95
C VAL A 96 -4.60 9.87 -4.68
N GLU A 97 -4.98 8.82 -3.96
CA GLU A 97 -4.12 7.70 -3.64
C GLU A 97 -3.67 6.94 -4.90
N SER A 98 -4.58 6.68 -5.84
CA SER A 98 -4.24 6.02 -7.11
C SER A 98 -3.21 6.81 -7.91
N ALA A 99 -3.32 8.14 -7.95
CA ALA A 99 -2.35 8.99 -8.61
C ALA A 99 -0.98 8.94 -7.90
N LEU A 100 -0.97 8.98 -6.56
CA LEU A 100 0.25 8.87 -5.76
C LEU A 100 0.94 7.52 -5.95
N LEU A 101 0.21 6.40 -5.85
CA LEU A 101 0.76 5.06 -6.02
C LEU A 101 1.29 4.83 -7.44
N LEU A 102 0.66 5.43 -8.46
CA LEU A 102 1.16 5.40 -9.83
C LEU A 102 2.52 6.12 -9.94
N LEU A 103 2.65 7.32 -9.36
CA LEU A 103 3.92 8.05 -9.34
C LEU A 103 5.01 7.28 -8.59
N VAL A 104 4.69 6.73 -7.42
CA VAL A 104 5.60 5.89 -6.63
C VAL A 104 6.02 4.65 -7.44
N GLY A 105 5.08 4.00 -8.13
CA GLY A 105 5.35 2.85 -8.98
C GLY A 105 6.28 3.18 -10.16
N LEU A 106 6.11 4.36 -10.77
CA LEU A 106 7.00 4.83 -11.84
C LEU A 106 8.42 5.12 -11.33
N VAL A 107 8.55 5.79 -10.18
CA VAL A 107 9.86 6.04 -9.55
C VAL A 107 10.53 4.73 -9.15
N TRP A 108 9.78 3.80 -8.56
CA TRP A 108 10.26 2.48 -8.22
C TRP A 108 10.70 1.69 -9.46
N ALA A 109 9.95 1.72 -10.56
CA ALA A 109 10.34 1.06 -11.79
C ALA A 109 11.61 1.67 -12.39
N TRP A 110 11.70 3.00 -12.41
CA TRP A 110 12.86 3.72 -12.93
C TRP A 110 14.15 3.36 -12.18
N TRP A 111 14.10 3.26 -10.85
CA TRP A 111 15.24 2.88 -10.01
C TRP A 111 15.46 1.36 -9.90
N GLY A 112 14.38 0.60 -9.85
CA GLY A 112 14.39 -0.85 -9.59
C GLY A 112 14.81 -1.66 -10.80
N ILE A 113 14.39 -1.29 -12.02
CA ILE A 113 14.75 -1.99 -13.26
C ILE A 113 16.27 -2.09 -13.45
N PRO A 114 17.06 -0.99 -13.41
CA PRO A 114 18.51 -1.08 -13.59
C PRO A 114 19.18 -1.89 -12.47
N THR A 115 18.68 -1.77 -11.24
CA THR A 115 19.19 -2.52 -10.08
C THR A 115 18.96 -4.02 -10.24
N ILE A 116 17.75 -4.43 -10.64
CA ILE A 116 17.39 -5.83 -10.88
C ILE A 116 18.26 -6.42 -12.00
N ARG A 117 18.42 -5.69 -13.11
CA ARG A 117 19.31 -6.12 -14.22
C ARG A 117 20.74 -6.34 -13.73
N ARG A 118 21.29 -5.38 -12.97
CA ARG A 118 22.64 -5.49 -12.38
C ARG A 118 22.79 -6.73 -11.50
N ILE A 119 21.76 -7.07 -10.71
CA ILE A 119 21.76 -8.25 -9.83
C ILE A 119 21.68 -9.55 -10.65
N GLN A 120 20.85 -9.58 -11.70
CA GLN A 120 20.68 -10.74 -12.59
C GLN A 120 21.94 -11.09 -13.38
N ASP A 121 22.75 -10.08 -13.71
CA ASP A 121 24.00 -10.22 -14.46
C ASP A 121 25.18 -10.70 -13.59
N GLN A 122 25.05 -10.72 -12.25
CA GLN A 122 26.14 -11.18 -11.38
C GLN A 122 26.42 -12.69 -11.53
N PRO A 123 27.70 -13.11 -11.50
CA PRO A 123 28.06 -14.52 -11.48
C PRO A 123 27.67 -15.18 -10.16
N VAL A 124 27.42 -16.49 -10.19
CA VAL A 124 26.96 -17.27 -9.02
C VAL A 124 27.97 -17.23 -7.87
N SER A 125 29.26 -17.03 -8.16
CA SER A 125 30.32 -16.93 -7.16
C SER A 125 30.15 -15.77 -6.18
N VAL A 126 29.47 -14.67 -6.57
CA VAL A 126 29.19 -13.52 -5.70
C VAL A 126 28.14 -13.86 -4.65
N TRP A 127 27.29 -14.85 -4.91
CA TRP A 127 26.20 -15.28 -4.03
C TRP A 127 26.59 -16.46 -3.14
N ALA A 128 27.71 -17.13 -3.43
CA ALA A 128 28.19 -18.27 -2.66
C ALA A 128 28.89 -17.83 -1.37
N VAL A 129 28.57 -18.47 -0.25
CA VAL A 129 29.25 -18.22 1.03
C VAL A 129 30.61 -18.91 0.99
N THR A 130 31.69 -18.14 0.85
CA THR A 130 33.03 -18.70 0.83
C THR A 130 33.40 -19.18 2.23
N HIS A 131 33.41 -20.50 2.45
CA HIS A 131 33.92 -21.07 3.68
C HIS A 131 35.46 -20.93 3.67
N GLN A 132 35.99 -19.84 4.21
CA GLN A 132 37.39 -19.77 4.61
C GLN A 132 37.55 -20.72 5.81
N ARG A 133 37.83 -22.00 5.51
CA ARG A 133 38.21 -22.97 6.53
C ARG A 133 39.65 -22.63 6.94
N THR A 134 39.80 -21.78 7.95
CA THR A 134 41.09 -21.53 8.60
C THR A 134 41.61 -22.88 9.07
N GLN A 135 42.66 -23.37 8.43
CA GLN A 135 43.44 -24.52 8.89
C GLN A 135 44.40 -24.08 10.00
#